data_AF-A0A4R3HRZ7-F1
#
_entry.id   AF-A0A4R3HRZ7-F1
#
_cell.length_a   1.000
_cell.length_b   1.000
_cell.length_c   1.000
_cell.angle_alpha   90.00
_cell.angle_beta   90.00
_cell.angle_gamma   90.00
#
_symmetry.space_group_name_H-M   'P 1'
#
loop_
_entity.id
_entity.type
_entity.pdbx_description
1 polymer ?
#
loop_
_entity_poly.entity_id
_entity_poly.type
_entity_poly.pdbx_seq_one_letter_code
_entity_poly.pdbx_strand_id
1 'polypeptide(L)'
;MRELLIGFLSITCFIGNAYADADGEYCVGKDFVAIDARGILLSAEGPTTQIVTIDSDGKLERHVLSTPPNLNKRLRCEESRIVLSDGHMIDLENLSEPVFREAPINNKSDFNSSLLPYIERDKAIKIDTTDKSHNYTLLLSHITDIPEKGMNLHHISARVVKSTRSGDFVSSKLLAEGIRLVTID
;
A
#
# COMPACT_ATOMS: atom_id res chain seq x y z
N MET A 1 -26.43 29.30 -25.16
CA MET A 1 -26.73 28.62 -23.88
C MET A 1 -26.09 27.25 -23.92
N ARG A 2 -25.34 26.90 -22.87
CA ARG A 2 -24.51 25.70 -22.75
C ARG A 2 -25.40 24.45 -22.68
N GLU A 3 -25.15 23.45 -23.51
CA GLU A 3 -25.62 22.10 -23.25
C GLU A 3 -24.56 21.32 -22.48
N LEU A 4 -25.02 20.75 -21.39
CA LEU A 4 -24.28 20.12 -20.30
C LEU A 4 -23.86 18.72 -20.76
N LEU A 5 -22.55 18.49 -20.86
CA LEU A 5 -21.97 17.18 -21.12
C LEU A 5 -22.18 16.31 -19.86
N ILE A 6 -23.26 15.52 -19.82
CA ILE A 6 -23.48 14.52 -18.77
C ILE A 6 -22.62 13.30 -19.12
N GLY A 7 -21.43 13.26 -18.53
CA GLY A 7 -20.53 12.12 -18.61
C GLY A 7 -21.14 10.92 -17.89
N PHE A 8 -21.43 9.87 -18.65
CA PHE A 8 -21.82 8.55 -18.16
C PHE A 8 -20.76 8.03 -17.17
N LEU A 9 -21.11 8.03 -15.89
CA LEU A 9 -20.42 7.25 -14.85
C LEU A 9 -20.79 5.78 -15.10
N SER A 10 -19.99 5.06 -15.89
CA SER A 10 -20.11 3.61 -16.01
C SER A 10 -19.70 2.97 -14.68
N ILE A 11 -20.69 2.77 -13.81
CA ILE A 11 -20.61 1.89 -12.65
C ILE A 11 -20.67 0.47 -13.21
N THR A 12 -19.53 -0.13 -13.52
CA THR A 12 -19.45 -1.56 -13.75
C THR A 12 -19.65 -2.27 -12.40
N CYS A 13 -20.82 -2.89 -12.24
CA CYS A 13 -21.12 -3.86 -11.19
C CYS A 13 -20.15 -5.03 -11.28
N PHE A 14 -19.08 -5.00 -10.50
CA PHE A 14 -18.31 -6.20 -10.18
C PHE A 14 -19.10 -7.03 -9.16
N ILE A 15 -19.91 -7.97 -9.66
CA ILE A 15 -20.42 -9.10 -8.86
C ILE A 15 -19.29 -10.14 -8.80
N GLY A 16 -18.22 -9.77 -8.10
CA GLY A 16 -17.28 -10.71 -7.52
C GLY A 16 -17.44 -10.55 -6.01
N ASN A 17 -17.46 -11.63 -5.25
CA ASN A 17 -17.39 -11.57 -3.80
C ASN A 17 -16.03 -10.96 -3.41
N ALA A 18 -15.92 -9.64 -3.48
CA ALA A 18 -14.81 -8.87 -2.98
C ALA A 18 -14.97 -8.84 -1.46
N TYR A 19 -14.37 -9.84 -0.80
CA TYR A 19 -14.19 -9.78 0.64
C TYR A 19 -13.15 -8.69 0.92
N ALA A 20 -13.63 -7.48 1.16
CA ALA A 20 -12.82 -6.34 1.55
C ALA A 20 -12.65 -6.33 3.06
N ASP A 21 -11.73 -7.17 3.55
CA ASP A 21 -11.16 -6.98 4.87
C ASP A 21 -9.95 -6.08 4.68
N ALA A 22 -10.03 -4.79 5.04
CA ALA A 22 -8.97 -3.79 4.84
C ALA A 22 -7.80 -3.99 5.82
N ASP A 23 -7.46 -5.25 6.05
CA ASP A 23 -6.45 -5.73 6.95
C ASP A 23 -5.17 -5.95 6.14
N GLY A 24 -4.11 -5.26 6.52
CA GLY A 24 -2.83 -5.42 5.87
C GLY A 24 -1.74 -4.77 6.69
N GLU A 25 -0.54 -4.75 6.17
CA GLU A 25 0.61 -4.17 6.84
C GLU A 25 1.44 -3.39 5.84
N TYR A 26 2.11 -2.35 6.31
CA TYR A 26 3.12 -1.67 5.50
C TYR A 26 4.44 -1.63 6.23
N CYS A 27 5.52 -1.57 5.46
CA CYS A 27 6.82 -1.17 5.96
C CYS A 27 7.44 -0.13 5.03
N VAL A 28 8.26 0.74 5.61
CA VAL A 28 9.01 1.78 4.89
C VAL A 28 10.48 1.42 5.02
N GLY A 29 11.13 1.19 3.88
CA GLY A 29 12.58 1.04 3.80
C GLY A 29 13.23 2.31 3.26
N LYS A 30 14.55 2.26 3.12
CA LYS A 30 15.29 3.29 2.39
C LYS A 30 15.04 3.08 0.89
N ASP A 31 14.55 4.10 0.20
CA ASP A 31 14.21 4.07 -1.24
C ASP A 31 12.99 3.21 -1.64
N PHE A 32 12.22 2.67 -0.70
CA PHE A 32 11.01 1.91 -1.05
C PHE A 32 9.96 1.86 0.06
N VAL A 33 8.74 1.53 -0.34
CA VAL A 33 7.62 1.20 0.54
C VAL A 33 7.01 -0.10 0.07
N ALA A 34 6.73 -1.00 1.01
CA ALA A 34 6.00 -2.23 0.74
C ALA A 34 4.71 -2.26 1.55
N ILE A 35 3.66 -2.81 0.95
CA ILE A 35 2.39 -3.08 1.61
C ILE A 35 1.91 -4.48 1.26
N ASP A 36 1.50 -5.20 2.28
CA ASP A 36 0.72 -6.42 2.18
C ASP A 36 -0.72 -6.00 2.40
N ALA A 37 -1.54 -6.13 1.37
CA ALA A 37 -2.88 -5.57 1.35
C ALA A 37 -3.85 -6.72 1.08
N ARG A 38 -4.59 -7.13 2.10
CA ARG A 38 -5.72 -8.06 1.98
C ARG A 38 -6.96 -7.20 1.77
N GLY A 39 -7.91 -7.65 0.95
CA GLY A 39 -9.24 -7.04 0.79
C GLY A 39 -9.33 -5.60 0.27
N ILE A 40 -8.22 -4.87 0.20
CA ILE A 40 -8.04 -3.69 -0.61
C ILE A 40 -8.28 -4.11 -2.06
N LEU A 41 -9.03 -3.31 -2.82
CA LEU A 41 -9.48 -3.62 -4.18
C LEU A 41 -8.29 -3.51 -5.14
N LEU A 42 -7.35 -4.43 -4.99
CA LEU A 42 -6.26 -4.67 -5.90
C LEU A 42 -6.79 -5.64 -6.95
N SER A 43 -6.60 -5.33 -8.22
CA SER A 43 -6.79 -6.27 -9.31
C SER A 43 -5.77 -7.41 -9.20
N ALA A 44 -5.96 -8.33 -8.25
CA ALA A 44 -5.10 -9.46 -7.98
C ALA A 44 -5.96 -10.69 -7.69
N GLU A 45 -5.67 -11.80 -8.37
CA GLU A 45 -6.38 -13.08 -8.22
C GLU A 45 -6.01 -13.84 -6.93
N GLY A 46 -5.08 -13.28 -6.12
CA GLY A 46 -4.61 -13.87 -4.87
C GLY A 46 -3.79 -12.89 -4.01
N PRO A 47 -3.20 -13.36 -2.90
CA PRO A 47 -2.41 -12.52 -1.99
C PRO A 47 -1.22 -11.88 -2.71
N THR A 48 -1.09 -10.56 -2.63
CA THR A 48 0.02 -9.83 -3.26
C THR A 48 0.67 -8.85 -2.31
N THR A 49 1.99 -8.73 -2.43
CA THR A 49 2.75 -7.62 -1.86
C THR A 49 2.96 -6.58 -2.94
N GLN A 50 2.53 -5.35 -2.66
CA GLN A 50 2.72 -4.20 -3.53
C GLN A 50 3.94 -3.43 -3.05
N ILE A 51 4.82 -3.05 -3.96
CA ILE A 51 6.04 -2.32 -3.64
C ILE A 51 6.10 -1.09 -4.52
N VAL A 52 6.43 0.06 -3.93
CA VAL A 52 6.88 1.22 -4.70
C VAL A 52 8.34 1.47 -4.38
N THR A 53 9.16 1.46 -5.42
CA THR A 53 10.59 1.79 -5.36
C THR A 53 10.82 3.23 -5.84
N ILE A 54 11.91 3.81 -5.36
CA ILE A 54 12.40 5.15 -5.68
C ILE A 54 13.82 4.96 -6.19
N ASP A 55 14.04 5.16 -7.49
CA ASP A 55 15.39 5.04 -8.05
C ASP A 55 16.25 6.28 -7.72
N SER A 56 17.53 6.22 -8.09
CA SER A 56 18.49 7.31 -7.85
C SER A 56 18.14 8.62 -8.56
N ASP A 57 17.38 8.55 -9.67
CA ASP A 57 16.87 9.71 -10.40
C ASP A 57 15.50 10.18 -9.85
N GLY A 58 15.04 9.51 -8.80
CA GLY A 58 13.80 9.80 -8.10
C GLY A 58 12.54 9.36 -8.84
N LYS A 59 12.64 8.43 -9.79
CA LYS A 59 11.50 7.80 -10.47
C LYS A 59 10.78 6.86 -9.52
N LEU A 60 9.45 6.89 -9.58
CA LEU A 60 8.59 6.00 -8.82
C LEU A 60 8.14 4.82 -9.70
N GLU A 61 8.47 3.60 -9.30
CA GLU A 61 8.02 2.37 -9.95
C GLU A 61 7.16 1.54 -9.00
N ARG A 62 6.11 0.91 -9.53
CA ARG A 62 5.22 0.03 -8.76
C ARG A 62 5.43 -1.39 -9.22
N HIS A 63 5.60 -2.29 -8.26
CA HIS A 63 5.73 -3.72 -8.47
C HIS A 63 4.63 -4.46 -7.71
N VAL A 64 4.11 -5.52 -8.32
CA VAL A 64 3.06 -6.37 -7.77
C VAL A 64 3.58 -7.79 -7.75
N LEU A 65 3.76 -8.34 -6.54
CA LEU A 65 4.33 -9.67 -6.38
C LEU A 65 3.29 -10.60 -5.77
N SER A 66 2.98 -11.70 -6.46
CA SER A 66 2.19 -12.80 -5.90
C SER A 66 2.94 -13.40 -4.72
N THR A 67 2.26 -13.62 -3.60
CA THR A 67 2.87 -14.23 -2.41
C THR A 67 2.06 -15.45 -1.95
N PRO A 68 2.67 -16.38 -1.19
CA PRO A 68 1.97 -17.56 -0.69
C PRO A 68 0.71 -17.21 0.10
N PRO A 69 -0.34 -18.04 0.10
CA PRO A 69 -1.51 -17.81 0.93
C PRO A 69 -1.17 -18.04 2.41
N ASN A 70 -0.89 -16.96 3.14
CA ASN A 70 -0.83 -16.96 4.59
C ASN A 70 -1.60 -15.73 5.09
N LEU A 71 -2.57 -15.98 5.95
CA LEU A 71 -3.54 -14.99 6.42
C LEU A 71 -2.98 -14.02 7.46
N ASN A 72 -1.79 -14.26 8.04
CA ASN A 72 -1.23 -13.41 9.08
C ASN A 72 0.24 -13.06 8.81
N LYS A 73 0.50 -12.55 7.60
CA LYS A 73 1.83 -12.09 7.24
C LYS A 73 2.14 -10.74 7.84
N ARG A 74 3.34 -10.63 8.40
CA ARG A 74 3.95 -9.36 8.78
C ARG A 74 5.08 -8.97 7.86
N LEU A 75 5.25 -7.67 7.65
CA LEU A 75 6.32 -7.12 6.82
C LEU A 75 7.44 -6.51 7.66
N ARG A 76 8.68 -6.79 7.25
CA ARG A 76 9.88 -6.10 7.73
C ARG A 76 10.71 -5.60 6.56
N CYS A 77 10.89 -4.29 6.46
CA CYS A 77 11.76 -3.67 5.48
C CYS A 77 13.19 -3.64 6.04
N GLU A 78 14.13 -4.21 5.28
CA GLU A 78 15.57 -4.11 5.53
C GLU A 78 16.22 -3.34 4.37
N GLU A 79 17.53 -3.09 4.42
CA GLU A 79 18.22 -2.16 3.52
C GLU A 79 18.03 -2.48 2.03
N SER A 80 17.97 -3.75 1.65
CA SER A 80 17.81 -4.19 0.24
C SER A 80 16.76 -5.29 0.05
N ARG A 81 15.93 -5.56 1.06
CA ARG A 81 14.98 -6.68 1.03
C ARG A 81 13.78 -6.46 1.92
N ILE A 82 12.72 -7.21 1.64
CA ILE A 82 11.54 -7.32 2.50
C ILE A 82 11.51 -8.74 3.07
N VAL A 83 11.40 -8.86 4.39
CA VAL A 83 11.24 -10.14 5.07
C VAL A 83 9.79 -10.30 5.51
N LEU A 84 9.21 -11.45 5.18
CA LEU A 84 7.87 -11.85 5.56
C LEU A 84 7.92 -12.71 6.83
N SER A 85 6.91 -12.62 7.69
CA SER A 85 6.85 -13.37 8.95
C SER A 85 6.76 -14.89 8.80
N ASP A 86 6.44 -15.37 7.61
CA ASP A 86 6.45 -16.79 7.25
C ASP A 86 7.84 -17.28 6.78
N GLY A 87 8.89 -16.48 7.01
CA GLY A 87 10.27 -16.82 6.68
C GLY A 87 10.65 -16.55 5.23
N HIS A 88 9.76 -16.01 4.42
CA HIS A 88 10.04 -15.69 3.03
C HIS A 88 10.73 -14.32 2.89
N MET A 89 11.43 -14.11 1.79
CA MET A 89 12.14 -12.87 1.48
C MET A 89 11.82 -12.41 0.06
N ILE A 90 11.71 -11.09 -0.13
CA ILE A 90 11.66 -10.43 -1.43
C ILE A 90 12.94 -9.61 -1.57
N ASP A 91 13.74 -9.93 -2.59
CA ASP A 91 14.94 -9.19 -2.95
C ASP A 91 14.55 -8.00 -3.85
N LEU A 92 15.03 -6.80 -3.51
CA LEU A 92 14.72 -5.60 -4.29
C LEU A 92 15.61 -5.46 -5.55
N GLU A 93 16.73 -6.19 -5.63
CA GLU A 93 17.58 -6.19 -6.82
C GLU A 93 16.93 -6.93 -8.00
N ASN A 94 16.01 -7.86 -7.73
CA ASN A 94 15.30 -8.63 -8.74
C ASN A 94 13.79 -8.77 -8.42
N LEU A 95 13.03 -7.71 -8.73
CA LEU A 95 11.57 -7.68 -8.56
C LEU A 95 10.80 -8.39 -9.68
N SER A 96 11.47 -8.84 -10.74
CA SER A 96 10.86 -9.59 -11.85
C SER A 96 10.56 -11.05 -11.46
N GLU A 97 11.41 -11.66 -10.63
CA GLU A 97 11.27 -13.03 -10.16
C GLU A 97 11.60 -13.08 -8.67
N PRO A 98 10.60 -12.84 -7.78
CA PRO A 98 10.87 -12.81 -6.34
C PRO A 98 11.33 -14.20 -5.90
N VAL A 99 12.61 -14.30 -5.53
CA VAL A 99 13.15 -15.55 -5.02
C VAL A 99 12.73 -15.67 -3.56
N PHE A 100 11.65 -16.41 -3.34
CA PHE A 100 11.20 -16.86 -2.03
C PHE A 100 12.25 -17.80 -1.43
N ARG A 101 13.18 -17.24 -0.65
CA ARG A 101 14.17 -18.01 0.11
C ARG A 101 13.76 -18.06 1.57
N GLU A 102 13.92 -19.23 2.20
CA GLU A 102 13.84 -19.34 3.66
C GLU A 102 14.94 -18.45 4.27
N ALA A 103 14.52 -17.36 4.90
CA ALA A 103 15.39 -16.49 5.65
C ALA A 103 15.49 -17.03 7.09
N PRO A 104 16.70 -17.24 7.64
CA PRO A 104 16.83 -17.44 9.07
C PRO A 104 16.32 -16.19 9.79
N ILE A 105 15.17 -16.32 10.47
CA ILE A 105 14.60 -15.24 11.28
C ILE A 105 15.49 -15.08 12.51
N ASN A 106 16.60 -14.38 12.35
CA ASN A 106 17.35 -13.89 13.50
C ASN A 106 16.48 -12.78 14.15
N ASN A 107 16.03 -13.04 15.38
CA ASN A 107 15.15 -12.21 16.22
C ASN A 107 15.72 -10.82 16.61
N LYS A 108 16.58 -10.20 15.77
CA LYS A 108 17.23 -8.93 16.10
C LYS A 108 16.39 -7.69 15.78
N SER A 109 15.31 -7.82 15.02
CA SER A 109 14.39 -6.73 14.72
C SER A 109 12.96 -7.25 14.67
N ASP A 110 12.09 -6.65 15.47
CA ASP A 110 10.67 -6.98 15.49
C ASP A 110 10.04 -6.69 14.13
N PHE A 111 9.09 -7.53 13.71
CA PHE A 111 8.23 -7.21 12.58
C PHE A 111 7.44 -5.95 12.90
N ASN A 112 7.46 -4.98 11.99
CA ASN A 112 6.85 -3.68 12.21
C ASN A 112 5.33 -3.86 12.32
N SER A 113 4.75 -3.58 13.48
CA SER A 113 3.32 -3.80 13.78
C SER A 113 2.42 -2.70 13.21
N SER A 114 2.70 -2.20 12.00
CA SER A 114 1.88 -1.15 11.38
C SER A 114 0.76 -1.76 10.57
N LEU A 115 -0.24 -2.25 11.30
CA LEU A 115 -1.49 -2.78 10.80
C LEU A 115 -2.30 -1.67 10.08
N LEU A 116 -2.62 -1.86 8.80
CA LEU A 116 -3.62 -1.12 8.02
C LEU A 116 -5.06 -1.14 8.59
N PRO A 117 -5.53 -2.13 9.38
CA PRO A 117 -6.88 -2.07 9.97
C PRO A 117 -7.12 -0.85 10.85
N TYR A 118 -6.06 -0.18 11.30
CA TYR A 118 -6.07 0.93 12.25
C TYR A 118 -5.75 2.30 11.62
N ILE A 119 -5.78 2.45 10.29
CA ILE A 119 -5.74 3.79 9.69
C ILE A 119 -7.13 4.42 9.84
N GLU A 120 -7.44 4.88 11.05
CA GLU A 120 -8.63 5.70 11.34
C GLU A 120 -8.36 7.19 11.12
N ARG A 121 -7.14 7.55 10.70
CA ARG A 121 -6.68 8.92 10.51
C ARG A 121 -5.65 8.97 9.41
N ASP A 122 -5.65 10.09 8.69
CA ASP A 122 -4.60 10.42 7.74
C ASP A 122 -3.23 10.42 8.43
N LYS A 123 -2.22 9.87 7.74
CA LYS A 123 -0.85 9.83 8.22
C LYS A 123 0.12 10.09 7.08
N ALA A 124 1.11 10.93 7.35
CA ALA A 124 2.22 11.20 6.45
C ALA A 124 3.52 10.65 7.07
N ILE A 125 4.23 9.81 6.34
CA ILE A 125 5.45 9.16 6.80
C ILE A 125 6.56 9.48 5.81
N LYS A 126 7.61 10.15 6.28
CA LYS A 126 8.77 10.45 5.45
C LYS A 126 9.46 9.13 5.06
N ILE A 127 9.85 9.04 3.79
CA ILE A 127 10.65 7.94 3.25
C ILE A 127 12.08 8.47 3.11
N ASP A 128 13.04 7.76 3.67
CA ASP A 128 14.44 8.09 3.48
C ASP A 128 14.89 7.63 2.10
N THR A 129 15.56 8.51 1.36
CA THR A 129 15.95 8.25 -0.03
C THR A 129 17.41 8.60 -0.33
N THR A 130 17.94 7.94 -1.36
CA THR A 130 19.19 8.28 -2.04
C THR A 130 19.03 9.52 -2.90
N ASP A 131 17.90 9.68 -3.60
CA ASP A 131 17.57 10.94 -4.28
C ASP A 131 17.49 12.07 -3.25
N LYS A 132 18.46 12.99 -3.30
CA LYS A 132 18.50 14.16 -2.42
C LYS A 132 17.73 15.35 -2.99
N SER A 133 17.32 15.33 -4.26
CA SER A 133 16.69 16.47 -4.92
C SER A 133 15.22 16.64 -4.56
N HIS A 134 14.55 15.58 -4.09
CA HIS A 134 13.13 15.58 -3.74
C HIS A 134 12.88 15.08 -2.31
N ASN A 135 11.67 15.36 -1.82
CA ASN A 135 11.13 14.79 -0.61
C ASN A 135 10.11 13.70 -0.99
N TYR A 136 10.15 12.58 -0.26
CA TYR A 136 9.27 11.44 -0.48
C TYR A 136 8.48 11.14 0.79
N THR A 137 7.17 10.96 0.61
CA THR A 137 6.25 10.71 1.72
C THR A 137 5.29 9.60 1.35
N LEU A 138 5.15 8.61 2.22
CA LEU A 138 4.01 7.71 2.22
C LEU A 138 2.84 8.43 2.86
N LEU A 139 1.82 8.72 2.06
CA LEU A 139 0.53 9.20 2.53
C LEU A 139 -0.40 8.01 2.70
N LEU A 140 -0.88 7.84 3.91
CA LEU A 140 -1.99 6.97 4.27
C LEU A 140 -3.19 7.87 4.46
N SER A 141 -4.20 7.73 3.62
CA SER A 141 -5.42 8.54 3.67
C SER A 141 -6.61 7.72 4.10
N HIS A 142 -7.47 8.33 4.90
CA HIS A 142 -8.70 7.76 5.44
C HIS A 142 -9.84 8.76 5.30
N ILE A 143 -10.90 8.34 4.62
CA ILE A 143 -12.14 9.11 4.51
C ILE A 143 -13.25 8.24 5.05
N THR A 144 -14.04 8.77 5.98
CA THR A 144 -15.25 8.09 6.46
C THR A 144 -16.46 8.78 5.85
N ASP A 145 -17.25 8.02 5.12
CA ASP A 145 -18.60 8.39 4.73
C ASP A 145 -19.59 7.76 5.72
N ILE A 146 -20.55 8.56 6.17
CA ILE A 146 -21.58 8.16 7.13
C ILE A 146 -22.91 8.15 6.37
N PRO A 147 -23.22 7.08 5.61
CA PRO A 147 -24.53 6.96 5.01
C PRO A 147 -25.60 6.97 6.11
N GLU A 148 -26.71 7.66 5.86
CA GLU A 148 -27.85 7.71 6.78
C GLU A 148 -28.35 6.28 7.09
N LYS A 149 -27.95 5.75 8.26
CA LYS A 149 -28.38 4.50 8.97
C LYS A 149 -27.27 3.43 9.10
N GLY A 150 -26.73 3.33 10.31
CA GLY A 150 -26.16 2.10 10.89
C GLY A 150 -24.89 1.55 10.25
N MET A 151 -24.29 2.25 9.29
CA MET A 151 -23.05 1.82 8.63
C MET A 151 -22.12 3.01 8.43
N ASN A 152 -20.83 2.79 8.68
CA ASN A 152 -19.74 3.67 8.27
C ASN A 152 -18.98 3.02 7.12
N LEU A 153 -18.73 3.81 6.08
CA LEU A 153 -17.90 3.41 4.95
C LEU A 153 -16.55 4.11 5.09
N HIS A 154 -15.49 3.34 5.32
CA HIS A 154 -14.14 3.85 5.42
C HIS A 154 -13.41 3.59 4.10
N HIS A 155 -13.05 4.65 3.39
CA HIS A 155 -12.15 4.59 2.25
C HIS A 155 -10.71 4.80 2.72
N ILE A 156 -9.83 3.85 2.41
CA ILE A 156 -8.42 3.86 2.83
C ILE A 156 -7.54 3.81 1.59
N SER A 157 -6.48 4.61 1.54
CA SER A 157 -5.49 4.53 0.47
C SER A 157 -4.08 4.76 0.97
N ALA A 158 -3.11 4.13 0.30
CA ALA A 158 -1.68 4.29 0.51
C ALA A 158 -1.03 4.77 -0.79
N ARG A 159 -0.30 5.88 -0.73
CA ARG A 159 0.32 6.51 -1.91
C ARG A 159 1.69 7.07 -1.55
N VAL A 160 2.67 6.81 -2.41
CA VAL A 160 3.98 7.49 -2.32
C VAL A 160 3.90 8.78 -3.13
N VAL A 161 4.19 9.90 -2.47
CA VAL A 161 4.21 11.24 -3.07
C VAL A 161 5.64 11.75 -3.15
N LYS A 162 6.01 12.22 -4.35
CA LYS A 162 7.23 12.94 -4.64
C LYS A 162 6.91 14.44 -4.64
N SER A 163 7.70 15.20 -3.89
CA SER A 163 7.60 16.66 -3.82
C SER A 163 8.97 17.31 -3.95
N THR A 164 9.01 18.57 -4.35
CA THR A 164 10.24 19.37 -4.33
C THR A 164 10.69 19.59 -2.88
N ARG A 165 11.91 20.11 -2.70
CA ARG A 165 12.38 20.51 -1.35
C ARG A 165 11.54 21.62 -0.71
N SER A 166 10.88 22.45 -1.51
CA SER A 166 9.92 23.47 -1.06
C SER A 166 8.55 22.92 -0.70
N GLY A 167 8.28 21.64 -1.01
CA GLY A 167 7.00 20.97 -0.73
C GLY A 167 6.01 20.96 -1.90
N ASP A 168 6.41 21.45 -3.08
CA ASP A 168 5.54 21.43 -4.26
C ASP A 168 5.37 20.00 -4.77
N PHE A 169 4.15 19.64 -5.14
CA PHE A 169 3.86 18.33 -5.70
C PHE A 169 4.56 18.13 -7.05
N VAL A 170 5.20 16.97 -7.23
CA VAL A 170 5.84 16.58 -8.51
C VAL A 170 5.10 15.40 -9.13
N SER A 171 4.96 14.32 -8.38
CA SER A 171 4.30 13.11 -8.86
C SER A 171 3.85 12.23 -7.69
N SER A 172 3.08 11.20 -7.98
CA SER A 172 2.75 10.18 -7.00
C SER A 172 2.52 8.81 -7.63
N LYS A 173 2.62 7.77 -6.82
CA LYS A 173 2.27 6.41 -7.20
C LYS A 173 1.34 5.81 -6.15
N LEU A 174 0.17 5.38 -6.59
CA LEU A 174 -0.76 4.62 -5.76
C LEU A 174 -0.14 3.25 -5.44
N LEU A 175 -0.11 2.90 -4.17
CA LEU A 175 0.38 1.62 -3.69
C LEU A 175 -0.79 0.65 -3.45
N ALA A 176 -1.86 1.14 -2.80
CA ALA A 176 -3.05 0.38 -2.46
C ALA A 176 -4.27 1.30 -2.19
N GLU A 177 -5.49 0.84 -2.47
CA GLU A 177 -6.75 1.51 -2.08
C GLU A 177 -7.88 0.50 -1.80
N GLY A 178 -8.70 0.77 -0.78
CA GLY A 178 -9.74 -0.14 -0.35
C GLY A 178 -10.87 0.54 0.39
N ILE A 179 -11.93 -0.23 0.61
CA ILE A 179 -13.13 0.20 1.33
C ILE A 179 -13.41 -0.81 2.43
N ARG A 180 -13.62 -0.33 3.65
CA ARG A 180 -14.08 -1.13 4.79
C ARG A 180 -15.47 -0.67 5.20
N LEU A 181 -16.39 -1.62 5.35
CA LEU A 181 -17.71 -1.38 5.89
C LEU A 181 -17.71 -1.75 7.38
N VAL A 182 -18.18 -0.83 8.22
CA VAL A 182 -18.34 -1.05 9.66
C VAL A 182 -19.79 -0.80 10.02
N THR A 183 -20.49 -1.83 10.50
CA THR A 183 -21.84 -1.68 11.06
C THR A 183 -21.73 -1.04 12.44
N ILE A 184 -22.54 -0.02 12.71
CA ILE A 184 -22.69 0.58 14.04
C ILE A 184 -23.98 0.03 14.63
N ASP A 185 -23.85 -0.72 15.73
CA ASP A 185 -25.00 -1.20 16.53
C ASP A 185 -25.66 -0.07 17.32
#